data_AF-A0A1Q8RX93-F1
#
_entry.id   AF-A0A1Q8RX93-F1
#
_cell.length_a   1.000
_cell.length_b   1.000
_cell.length_c   1.000
_cell.angle_alpha   90.00
_cell.angle_beta   90.00
_cell.angle_gamma   90.00
#
_symmetry.space_group_name_H-M   'P 1'
#
loop_
_entity.id
_entity.type
_entity.pdbx_description
1 polymer ?
#
loop_
_entity_poly.entity_id
_entity_poly.type
_entity_poly.pdbx_seq_one_letter_code
_entity_poly.pdbx_strand_id
1 'polypeptide(L)'
;MPSSKPLKIKPSEVAADTKKKLIPEVNKHFRNEWPPVSVLYSQPLLQLPLSRPSFMSSDLPKFYVVHGDPVDCAIGWAQSEGVRIPFICAANEKRPGGDWETGVVGYEERLCRRSNLSATLATPHPETYMSSNYPIPIEGAIYSPDVGRKYSFTEERELVRNKMRAALRICVYHGYNHVVIGDFGLGNGYRNPPKELAELWREVFLYDPELRGQFLAVMFAFEDDRQCTAKCILDDIAKKTKGSSSSSSSKSKSKSSSSSSSSSGSSSSHKSDFKIFSDIFAPNEIVRVRSQPDPRYAFSAIMDGS
;
A
#
# COMPACT_ATOMS: atom_id res chain seq x y z
N MET A 1 -27.54 -13.67 -19.73
CA MET A 1 -26.67 -12.64 -19.11
C MET A 1 -25.73 -13.33 -18.14
N PRO A 2 -24.40 -13.32 -18.36
CA PRO A 2 -23.48 -13.91 -17.41
C PRO A 2 -23.44 -13.03 -16.16
N SER A 3 -23.80 -13.62 -15.01
CA SER A 3 -23.71 -12.99 -13.69
C SER A 3 -22.23 -12.79 -13.35
N SER A 4 -21.72 -11.57 -13.51
CA SER A 4 -20.38 -11.18 -13.05
C SER A 4 -20.38 -11.00 -11.53
N LYS A 5 -20.39 -12.11 -10.78
CA LYS A 5 -20.00 -12.06 -9.37
C LYS A 5 -18.53 -11.59 -9.32
N PRO A 6 -18.17 -10.60 -8.50
CA PRO A 6 -16.77 -10.21 -8.35
C PRO A 6 -15.97 -11.44 -7.93
N LEU A 7 -14.87 -11.70 -8.63
CA LEU A 7 -13.93 -12.77 -8.29
C LEU A 7 -13.50 -12.58 -6.83
N LYS A 8 -14.03 -13.42 -5.93
CA LYS A 8 -13.57 -13.47 -4.55
C LYS A 8 -12.20 -14.15 -4.56
N ILE A 9 -11.15 -13.36 -4.60
CA ILE A 9 -9.77 -13.83 -4.47
C ILE A 9 -9.63 -14.48 -3.09
N LYS A 10 -9.15 -15.71 -3.04
CA LYS A 10 -9.00 -16.44 -1.77
C LYS A 10 -7.72 -16.00 -1.05
N PRO A 11 -7.69 -15.90 0.29
CA PRO A 11 -6.47 -15.56 1.02
C PRO A 11 -5.27 -16.48 0.74
N SER A 12 -5.52 -17.74 0.42
CA SER A 12 -4.48 -18.70 0.01
C SER A 12 -3.90 -18.42 -1.38
N GLU A 13 -4.74 -17.93 -2.31
CA GLU A 13 -4.29 -17.52 -3.65
C GLU A 13 -3.42 -16.27 -3.55
N VAL A 14 -3.86 -15.31 -2.73
CA VAL A 14 -3.08 -14.14 -2.36
C VAL A 14 -1.71 -14.54 -1.82
N ALA A 15 -1.68 -15.44 -0.83
CA ALA A 15 -0.43 -15.84 -0.22
C ALA A 15 0.51 -16.56 -1.20
N ALA A 16 -0.04 -17.40 -2.07
CA ALA A 16 0.73 -18.07 -3.11
C ALA A 16 1.38 -17.06 -4.08
N ASP A 17 0.66 -16.02 -4.49
CA ASP A 17 1.20 -14.96 -5.35
C ASP A 17 2.24 -14.11 -4.62
N THR A 18 2.00 -13.73 -3.37
CA THR A 18 2.98 -13.01 -2.55
C THR A 18 4.28 -13.80 -2.43
N LYS A 19 4.21 -15.10 -2.13
CA LYS A 19 5.37 -15.98 -1.99
C LYS A 19 6.14 -16.18 -3.29
N LYS A 20 5.41 -16.44 -4.39
CA LYS A 20 6.02 -16.80 -5.68
C LYS A 20 6.49 -15.58 -6.49
N LYS A 21 5.94 -14.39 -6.22
CA LYS A 21 6.12 -13.23 -7.10
C LYS A 21 6.56 -11.98 -6.34
N LEU A 22 5.79 -11.55 -5.35
CA LEU A 22 6.05 -10.29 -4.63
C LEU A 22 7.39 -10.33 -3.87
N ILE A 23 7.60 -11.36 -3.04
CA ILE A 23 8.81 -11.48 -2.22
C ILE A 23 10.08 -11.54 -3.09
N PRO A 24 10.16 -12.40 -4.13
CA PRO A 24 11.30 -12.40 -5.04
C PRO A 24 11.56 -11.05 -5.70
N GLU A 25 10.52 -10.35 -6.17
CA GLU A 25 10.64 -9.05 -6.81
C GLU A 25 11.14 -7.96 -5.86
N VAL A 26 10.61 -7.89 -4.64
CA VAL A 26 11.10 -6.98 -3.59
C VAL A 26 12.56 -7.27 -3.27
N ASN A 27 12.91 -8.55 -3.09
CA ASN A 27 14.27 -8.96 -2.75
C ASN A 27 15.28 -8.73 -3.88
N LYS A 28 14.83 -8.65 -5.14
CA LYS A 28 15.67 -8.43 -6.31
C LYS A 28 15.85 -6.95 -6.60
N HIS A 29 14.76 -6.17 -6.63
CA HIS A 29 14.77 -4.80 -7.14
C HIS A 29 14.68 -3.72 -6.04
N PHE A 30 14.18 -4.07 -4.85
CA PHE A 30 13.90 -3.11 -3.78
C PHE A 30 14.63 -3.45 -2.47
N ARG A 31 15.62 -4.36 -2.50
CA ARG A 31 16.36 -4.80 -1.31
C ARG A 31 17.04 -3.66 -0.55
N ASN A 32 17.50 -2.64 -1.24
CA ASN A 32 18.16 -1.49 -0.60
C ASN A 32 17.15 -0.55 0.08
N GLU A 33 15.92 -0.51 -0.42
CA GLU A 33 14.84 0.30 0.16
C GLU A 33 14.11 -0.45 1.27
N TRP A 34 13.89 -1.76 1.07
CA TRP A 34 13.19 -2.67 1.99
C TRP A 34 14.00 -3.94 2.20
N PRO A 35 15.09 -3.86 2.97
CA PRO A 35 15.90 -5.03 3.23
C PRO A 35 15.06 -6.09 3.96
N PRO A 36 15.03 -7.35 3.47
CA PRO A 36 14.19 -8.40 4.01
C PRO A 36 14.88 -9.00 5.24
N VAL A 37 15.20 -8.17 6.24
CA VAL A 37 15.92 -8.57 7.45
C VAL A 37 15.22 -8.02 8.68
N SER A 38 15.27 -8.77 9.76
CA SER A 38 14.74 -8.34 11.07
C SER A 38 15.69 -8.73 12.20
N VAL A 39 15.51 -8.08 13.34
CA VAL A 39 16.32 -8.31 14.54
C VAL A 39 15.45 -8.97 15.60
N LEU A 40 15.83 -10.16 16.05
CA LEU A 40 15.26 -10.77 17.24
C LEU A 40 15.90 -10.16 18.49
N TYR A 41 15.06 -9.63 19.37
CA TYR A 41 15.39 -9.34 20.76
C TYR A 41 14.81 -10.47 21.61
N SER A 42 15.67 -11.39 22.06
CA SER A 42 15.27 -12.54 22.87
C SER A 42 14.88 -12.15 24.30
N GLN A 43 15.49 -11.08 24.83
CA GLN A 43 15.26 -10.53 26.16
C GLN A 43 15.34 -9.00 26.08
N PRO A 44 14.36 -8.33 25.41
CA PRO A 44 14.41 -6.90 25.14
C PRO A 44 14.57 -6.05 26.41
N LEU A 45 14.01 -6.49 27.55
CA LEU A 45 14.15 -5.79 28.83
C LEU A 45 15.61 -5.72 29.34
N LEU A 46 16.45 -6.67 28.96
CA LEU A 46 17.87 -6.70 29.31
C LEU A 46 18.74 -6.11 28.18
N GLN A 47 18.37 -6.36 26.94
CA GLN A 47 19.12 -5.95 25.74
C GLN A 47 18.97 -4.46 25.42
N LEU A 48 17.83 -3.86 25.79
CA LEU A 48 17.49 -2.47 25.45
C LEU A 48 17.33 -1.63 26.74
N PRO A 49 18.42 -1.33 27.45
CA PRO A 49 18.36 -0.46 28.61
C PRO A 49 17.90 0.94 28.18
N LEU A 50 16.76 1.39 28.72
CA LEU A 50 16.22 2.72 28.45
C LEU A 50 16.72 3.71 29.50
N SER A 51 17.43 4.74 29.05
CA SER A 51 17.77 5.89 29.89
C SER A 51 16.60 6.85 29.96
N ARG A 52 16.29 7.33 31.16
CA ARG A 52 15.26 8.35 31.35
C ARG A 52 15.69 9.65 30.66
N PRO A 53 14.87 10.26 29.78
CA PRO A 53 15.21 11.53 29.14
C PRO A 53 15.40 12.65 30.17
N SER A 54 16.31 13.58 29.90
CA SER A 54 16.55 14.77 30.73
C SER A 54 15.36 15.74 30.73
N PHE A 55 14.53 15.69 29.69
CA PHE A 55 13.26 16.41 29.60
C PHE A 55 12.14 15.41 29.31
N MET A 56 11.18 15.32 30.22
CA MET A 56 9.94 14.59 29.99
C MET A 56 8.83 15.60 29.75
N SER A 57 8.04 15.39 28.70
CA SER A 57 6.84 16.19 28.48
C SER A 57 5.94 16.11 29.72
N SER A 58 5.43 17.25 30.16
CA SER A 58 4.38 17.30 31.18
C SER A 58 3.03 16.78 30.66
N ASP A 59 2.89 16.73 29.33
CA ASP A 59 1.66 16.28 28.69
C ASP A 59 1.57 14.75 28.72
N LEU A 60 0.44 14.26 29.21
CA LEU A 60 0.11 12.84 29.14
C LEU A 60 -0.09 12.40 27.68
N PRO A 61 0.16 11.11 27.37
CA PRO A 61 -0.16 10.57 26.06
C PRO A 61 -1.63 10.81 25.69
N LYS A 62 -1.86 11.25 24.45
CA LYS A 62 -3.21 11.32 23.89
C LYS A 62 -3.61 9.93 23.39
N PHE A 63 -4.72 9.42 23.89
CA PHE A 63 -5.24 8.12 23.50
C PHE A 63 -6.29 8.26 22.40
N TYR A 64 -6.18 7.43 21.35
CA TYR A 64 -7.13 7.37 20.25
C TYR A 64 -7.71 5.97 20.15
N VAL A 65 -9.04 5.85 20.08
CA VAL A 65 -9.73 4.59 19.85
C VAL A 65 -10.41 4.68 18.49
N VAL A 66 -9.89 3.93 17.52
CA VAL A 66 -10.30 3.99 16.12
C VAL A 66 -10.71 2.60 15.61
N HIS A 67 -11.65 2.57 14.67
CA HIS A 67 -12.08 1.34 14.01
C HIS A 67 -11.48 1.27 12.61
N GLY A 68 -10.68 0.23 12.33
CA GLY A 68 -10.03 0.02 11.03
C GLY A 68 -9.03 -1.13 11.05
N ASP A 69 -8.40 -1.41 9.91
CA ASP A 69 -7.23 -2.31 9.88
C ASP A 69 -6.03 -1.57 10.50
N PRO A 70 -5.33 -2.17 11.50
CA PRO A 70 -4.26 -1.48 12.23
C PRO A 70 -3.09 -1.00 11.36
N VAL A 71 -2.77 -1.74 10.28
CA VAL A 71 -1.67 -1.36 9.38
C VAL A 71 -2.07 -0.14 8.56
N ASP A 72 -3.31 -0.13 8.05
CA ASP A 72 -3.83 1.01 7.31
C ASP A 72 -3.93 2.26 8.21
N CYS A 73 -4.32 2.08 9.49
CA CYS A 73 -4.29 3.15 10.50
C CYS A 73 -2.88 3.69 10.73
N ALA A 74 -1.87 2.82 10.92
CA ALA A 74 -0.49 3.23 11.14
C ALA A 74 0.09 3.99 9.93
N ILE A 75 -0.24 3.55 8.71
CA ILE A 75 0.16 4.23 7.47
C ILE A 75 -0.49 5.62 7.38
N GLY A 76 -1.79 5.71 7.64
CA GLY A 76 -2.51 6.99 7.64
C GLY A 76 -1.92 7.97 8.65
N TRP A 77 -1.60 7.49 9.85
CA TRP A 77 -1.00 8.32 10.91
C TRP A 77 0.43 8.76 10.56
N ALA A 78 1.24 7.87 10.02
CA ALA A 78 2.58 8.22 9.56
C ALA A 78 2.56 9.32 8.47
N GLN A 79 1.57 9.28 7.60
CA GLN A 79 1.39 10.29 6.55
C GLN A 79 0.90 11.63 7.10
N SER A 80 0.02 11.63 8.10
CA SER A 80 -0.52 12.87 8.68
C SER A 80 0.51 13.65 9.48
N GLU A 81 1.35 12.94 10.24
CA GLU A 81 2.38 13.56 11.10
C GLU A 81 3.73 13.69 10.39
N GLY A 82 3.91 13.02 9.25
CA GLY A 82 5.20 12.97 8.56
C GLY A 82 6.30 12.22 9.32
N VAL A 83 5.92 11.35 10.27
CA VAL A 83 6.84 10.56 11.10
C VAL A 83 6.66 9.06 10.87
N ARG A 84 7.65 8.25 11.24
CA ARG A 84 7.51 6.79 11.24
C ARG A 84 6.63 6.36 12.41
N ILE A 85 5.58 5.61 12.14
CA ILE A 85 4.70 5.02 13.15
C ILE A 85 4.95 3.50 13.18
N PRO A 86 5.47 2.94 14.30
CA PRO A 86 5.61 1.50 14.45
C PRO A 86 4.25 0.84 14.66
N PHE A 87 4.06 -0.34 14.09
CA PHE A 87 2.90 -1.19 14.32
C PHE A 87 3.31 -2.37 15.22
N ILE A 88 2.62 -2.54 16.33
CA ILE A 88 2.82 -3.69 17.23
C ILE A 88 1.83 -4.77 16.84
N CYS A 89 2.36 -5.94 16.48
CA CYS A 89 1.57 -7.12 16.13
C CYS A 89 1.84 -8.22 17.15
N ALA A 90 0.79 -8.88 17.64
CA ALA A 90 0.93 -10.16 18.32
C ALA A 90 1.36 -11.20 17.28
N ALA A 91 2.65 -11.55 17.27
CA ALA A 91 3.24 -12.44 16.28
C ALA A 91 3.07 -13.91 16.67
N ASN A 92 2.99 -14.79 15.68
CA ASN A 92 3.11 -16.22 15.90
C ASN A 92 4.51 -16.53 16.45
N GLU A 93 4.60 -17.21 17.59
CA GLU A 93 5.89 -17.47 18.27
C GLU A 93 6.75 -18.52 17.54
N LYS A 94 6.16 -19.35 16.68
CA LYS A 94 6.81 -20.55 16.14
C LYS A 94 7.24 -20.40 14.69
N ARG A 95 6.52 -19.57 13.91
CA ARG A 95 6.68 -19.51 12.45
C ARG A 95 6.55 -18.09 11.92
N PRO A 96 7.40 -17.67 10.96
CA PRO A 96 7.28 -16.39 10.27
C PRO A 96 5.91 -16.18 9.63
N GLY A 97 5.13 -15.20 10.13
CA GLY A 97 3.81 -14.89 9.60
C GLY A 97 2.72 -15.90 9.96
N GLY A 98 2.98 -16.83 10.88
CA GLY A 98 2.01 -17.85 11.29
C GLY A 98 1.51 -18.72 10.13
N ASP A 99 0.19 -18.77 9.95
CA ASP A 99 -0.46 -19.56 8.89
C ASP A 99 -0.89 -18.69 7.69
N TRP A 100 -0.10 -17.67 7.36
CA TRP A 100 -0.42 -16.72 6.29
C TRP A 100 -0.60 -17.36 4.91
N GLU A 101 0.00 -18.52 4.66
CA GLU A 101 -0.17 -19.31 3.42
C GLU A 101 -1.55 -20.00 3.32
N THR A 102 -2.31 -20.05 4.41
CA THR A 102 -3.61 -20.72 4.50
C THR A 102 -4.79 -19.74 4.36
N GLY A 103 -6.01 -20.19 4.68
CA GLY A 103 -7.20 -19.34 4.77
C GLY A 103 -7.35 -18.54 6.07
N VAL A 104 -6.45 -18.70 7.06
CA VAL A 104 -6.54 -18.04 8.38
C VAL A 104 -6.46 -16.52 8.23
N VAL A 105 -7.31 -15.78 8.95
CA VAL A 105 -7.38 -14.32 8.86
C VAL A 105 -7.10 -13.69 10.21
N GLY A 106 -5.82 -13.43 10.50
CA GLY A 106 -5.37 -12.55 11.58
C GLY A 106 -4.67 -11.29 11.03
N TYR A 107 -4.20 -10.43 11.94
CA TYR A 107 -3.52 -9.18 11.56
C TYR A 107 -2.17 -9.46 10.90
N GLU A 108 -1.40 -10.40 11.47
CA GLU A 108 -0.10 -10.83 10.95
C GLU A 108 -0.24 -11.45 9.56
N GLU A 109 -1.18 -12.37 9.36
CA GLU A 109 -1.39 -13.03 8.06
C GLU A 109 -1.83 -12.06 6.98
N ARG A 110 -2.68 -11.09 7.31
CA ARG A 110 -3.08 -10.04 6.37
C ARG A 110 -1.92 -9.16 5.96
N LEU A 111 -0.98 -8.89 6.88
CA LEU A 111 0.22 -8.11 6.59
C LEU A 111 1.20 -8.90 5.73
N CYS A 112 1.48 -10.16 6.05
CA CYS A 112 2.34 -11.04 5.25
C CYS A 112 1.84 -11.22 3.82
N ARG A 113 0.52 -11.26 3.63
CA ARG A 113 -0.14 -11.37 2.32
C ARG A 113 -0.06 -10.11 1.44
N ARG A 114 0.33 -8.96 1.99
CA ARG A 114 0.38 -7.68 1.26
C ARG A 114 1.73 -6.98 1.32
N SER A 115 2.76 -7.68 1.81
CA SER A 115 4.10 -7.12 2.01
C SER A 115 5.17 -8.21 1.93
N ASN A 116 6.43 -7.82 2.12
CA ASN A 116 7.54 -8.75 2.29
C ASN A 116 7.72 -9.25 3.74
N LEU A 117 6.79 -8.97 4.67
CA LEU A 117 6.97 -9.23 6.10
C LEU A 117 7.38 -10.68 6.41
N SER A 118 6.79 -11.69 5.76
CA SER A 118 7.14 -13.09 6.05
C SER A 118 8.60 -13.41 5.70
N ALA A 119 9.15 -12.82 4.64
CA ALA A 119 10.56 -12.93 4.31
C ALA A 119 11.44 -12.17 5.30
N THR A 120 11.01 -10.97 5.70
CA THR A 120 11.70 -10.15 6.70
C THR A 120 11.79 -10.87 8.05
N LEU A 121 10.70 -11.47 8.52
CA LEU A 121 10.63 -12.25 9.75
C LEU A 121 11.53 -13.50 9.70
N ALA A 122 11.56 -14.19 8.55
CA ALA A 122 12.34 -15.41 8.35
C ALA A 122 13.85 -15.19 8.31
N THR A 123 14.31 -13.94 8.15
CA THR A 123 15.71 -13.63 7.87
C THR A 123 16.29 -12.75 8.97
N PRO A 124 17.18 -13.28 9.83
CA PRO A 124 17.90 -12.47 10.81
C PRO A 124 18.80 -11.44 10.15
N HIS A 125 18.96 -10.30 10.80
CA HIS A 125 19.93 -9.28 10.39
C HIS A 125 21.35 -9.87 10.46
N PRO A 126 22.21 -9.70 9.44
CA PRO A 126 23.54 -10.34 9.39
C PRO A 126 24.42 -10.07 10.62
N GLU A 127 24.30 -8.88 11.21
CA GLU A 127 25.06 -8.47 12.40
C GLU A 127 24.63 -9.17 13.69
N THR A 128 23.48 -9.88 13.69
CA THR A 128 23.03 -10.63 14.86
C THR A 128 23.70 -12.00 14.96
N TYR A 129 24.34 -12.48 13.88
CA TYR A 129 24.94 -13.82 13.76
C TYR A 129 23.98 -14.98 14.08
N MET A 130 22.67 -14.72 14.05
CA MET A 130 21.65 -15.74 14.29
C MET A 130 21.32 -16.49 13.00
N SER A 131 21.10 -17.81 13.12
CA SER A 131 20.61 -18.64 12.01
C SER A 131 19.10 -18.55 11.82
N SER A 132 18.35 -18.12 12.83
CA SER A 132 16.89 -18.01 12.82
C SER A 132 16.42 -16.99 13.86
N ASN A 133 15.35 -16.25 13.57
CA ASN A 133 14.62 -15.41 14.54
C ASN A 133 13.57 -16.20 15.35
N TYR A 134 13.41 -17.49 15.05
CA TYR A 134 12.39 -18.37 15.61
C TYR A 134 13.00 -19.59 16.30
N PRO A 135 12.35 -20.11 17.37
CA PRO A 135 11.12 -19.59 17.98
C PRO A 135 11.34 -18.27 18.74
N ILE A 136 10.31 -17.43 18.81
CA ILE A 136 10.33 -16.19 19.59
C ILE A 136 10.18 -16.57 21.07
N PRO A 137 11.10 -16.14 21.96
CA PRO A 137 10.95 -16.35 23.40
C PRO A 137 9.68 -15.67 23.96
N ILE A 138 9.20 -16.12 25.12
CA ILE A 138 7.97 -15.60 25.74
C ILE A 138 8.00 -14.09 26.02
N GLU A 139 9.17 -13.53 26.32
CA GLU A 139 9.39 -12.09 26.48
C GLU A 139 10.06 -11.46 25.25
N GLY A 140 10.28 -12.25 24.21
CA GLY A 140 11.01 -11.85 23.01
C GLY A 140 10.15 -11.07 22.03
N ALA A 141 10.82 -10.34 21.15
CA ALA A 141 10.17 -9.60 20.07
C ALA A 141 11.07 -9.56 18.83
N ILE A 142 10.45 -9.49 17.64
CA ILE A 142 11.16 -9.28 16.38
C ILE A 142 10.88 -7.85 15.91
N TYR A 143 11.94 -7.09 15.61
CA TYR A 143 11.86 -5.77 15.03
C TYR A 143 12.15 -5.80 13.53
N SER A 144 11.19 -5.30 12.74
CA SER A 144 11.23 -5.25 11.27
C SER A 144 11.09 -3.79 10.81
N PRO A 145 12.19 -3.09 10.46
CA PRO A 145 12.16 -1.65 10.19
C PRO A 145 11.47 -1.28 8.88
N ASP A 146 11.64 -2.09 7.82
CA ASP A 146 11.35 -1.70 6.45
C ASP A 146 10.50 -2.74 5.70
N VAL A 147 9.23 -2.85 6.10
CA VAL A 147 8.24 -3.74 5.46
C VAL A 147 7.59 -3.02 4.27
N GLY A 148 7.82 -3.54 3.06
CA GLY A 148 7.47 -2.93 1.77
C GLY A 148 5.97 -2.81 1.49
N ARG A 149 5.59 -1.75 0.76
CA ARG A 149 4.20 -1.21 0.68
C ARG A 149 3.63 -1.04 -0.75
N LYS A 150 3.97 -1.91 -1.72
CA LYS A 150 3.47 -1.85 -3.11
C LYS A 150 2.17 -2.63 -3.32
N TYR A 151 1.54 -2.52 -4.50
CA TYR A 151 0.42 -3.34 -4.96
C TYR A 151 0.61 -4.76 -4.45
N SER A 152 -0.42 -5.31 -3.80
CA SER A 152 -0.32 -6.63 -3.17
C SER A 152 0.03 -7.73 -4.19
N PHE A 153 -0.27 -7.50 -5.48
CA PHE A 153 0.06 -8.39 -6.60
C PHE A 153 0.59 -7.63 -7.81
N THR A 154 1.67 -8.16 -8.39
CA THR A 154 2.22 -7.68 -9.66
C THR A 154 1.21 -7.83 -10.79
N GLU A 155 0.40 -8.90 -10.80
CA GLU A 155 -0.65 -9.13 -11.80
C GLU A 155 -1.71 -8.04 -11.82
N GLU A 156 -2.17 -7.60 -10.64
CA GLU A 156 -3.16 -6.53 -10.56
C GLU A 156 -2.56 -5.21 -11.05
N ARG A 157 -1.32 -4.92 -10.64
CA ARG A 157 -0.56 -3.79 -11.14
C ARG A 157 -0.37 -3.84 -12.66
N GLU A 158 0.01 -4.98 -13.21
CA GLU A 158 0.16 -5.20 -14.66
C GLU A 158 -1.17 -5.10 -15.40
N LEU A 159 -2.26 -5.60 -14.83
CA LEU A 159 -3.58 -5.53 -15.44
C LEU A 159 -4.08 -4.09 -15.49
N VAL A 160 -3.85 -3.31 -14.43
CA VAL A 160 -4.12 -1.86 -14.42
C VAL A 160 -3.22 -1.16 -15.45
N ARG A 161 -1.92 -1.47 -15.50
CA ARG A 161 -1.00 -0.92 -16.51
C ARG A 161 -1.48 -1.23 -17.93
N ASN A 162 -1.84 -2.48 -18.21
CA ASN A 162 -2.27 -2.91 -19.53
C ASN A 162 -3.58 -2.24 -19.95
N LYS A 163 -4.49 -1.95 -19.00
CA LYS A 163 -5.67 -1.13 -19.27
C LYS A 163 -5.30 0.30 -19.64
N MET A 164 -4.36 0.93 -18.92
CA MET A 164 -3.86 2.26 -19.26
C MET A 164 -3.22 2.27 -20.66
N ARG A 165 -2.31 1.32 -20.93
CA ARG A 165 -1.63 1.17 -22.22
C ARG A 165 -2.62 0.95 -23.35
N ALA A 166 -3.62 0.08 -23.16
CA ALA A 166 -4.64 -0.19 -24.16
C ALA A 166 -5.45 1.07 -24.51
N ALA A 167 -5.90 1.82 -23.50
CA ALA A 167 -6.63 3.07 -23.70
C ALA A 167 -5.79 4.10 -24.48
N LEU A 168 -4.54 4.32 -24.06
CA LEU A 168 -3.64 5.27 -24.72
C LEU A 168 -3.24 4.82 -26.14
N ARG A 169 -3.02 3.53 -26.35
CA ARG A 169 -2.74 2.96 -27.68
C ARG A 169 -3.88 3.24 -28.66
N ILE A 170 -5.13 3.17 -28.22
CA ILE A 170 -6.29 3.54 -29.06
C ILE A 170 -6.21 5.03 -29.44
N CYS A 171 -5.91 5.91 -28.49
CA CYS A 171 -5.74 7.34 -28.78
C CYS A 171 -4.64 7.59 -29.83
N VAL A 172 -3.46 6.99 -29.63
CA VAL A 172 -2.32 7.12 -30.56
C VAL A 172 -2.66 6.56 -31.93
N TYR A 173 -3.31 5.39 -32.00
CA TYR A 173 -3.72 4.76 -33.26
C TYR A 173 -4.63 5.67 -34.11
N HIS A 174 -5.49 6.44 -33.46
CA HIS A 174 -6.37 7.41 -34.12
C HIS A 174 -5.74 8.81 -34.29
N GLY A 175 -4.44 8.97 -34.01
CA GLY A 175 -3.71 10.22 -34.21
C GLY A 175 -3.95 11.29 -33.14
N TYR A 176 -4.54 10.94 -31.99
CA TYR A 176 -4.69 11.87 -30.88
C TYR A 176 -3.42 11.95 -30.04
N ASN A 177 -2.91 13.17 -29.86
CA ASN A 177 -1.71 13.47 -29.06
C ASN A 177 -2.01 14.38 -27.86
N HIS A 178 -3.29 14.65 -27.57
CA HIS A 178 -3.77 15.33 -26.36
C HIS A 178 -4.81 14.43 -25.70
N VAL A 179 -4.75 14.25 -24.38
CA VAL A 179 -5.68 13.38 -23.66
C VAL A 179 -6.09 13.97 -22.31
N VAL A 180 -7.37 13.82 -21.98
CA VAL A 180 -7.92 14.08 -20.65
C VAL A 180 -8.25 12.74 -20.00
N ILE A 181 -7.74 12.53 -18.80
CA ILE A 181 -7.91 11.32 -18.00
C ILE A 181 -8.68 11.71 -16.74
N GLY A 182 -9.82 11.06 -16.50
CA GLY A 182 -10.58 11.23 -15.26
C GLY A 182 -9.97 10.49 -14.07
N ASP A 183 -10.81 10.09 -13.12
CA ASP A 183 -10.46 9.31 -11.93
C ASP A 183 -10.23 7.81 -12.24
N PHE A 184 -9.57 7.51 -13.37
CA PHE A 184 -9.38 6.15 -13.86
C PHE A 184 -8.70 5.25 -12.83
N GLY A 185 -9.47 4.34 -12.22
CA GLY A 185 -8.99 3.41 -11.19
C GLY A 185 -9.00 3.99 -9.77
N LEU A 186 -9.62 5.15 -9.56
CA LEU A 186 -9.83 5.81 -8.26
C LEU A 186 -11.32 5.77 -7.87
N GLY A 187 -11.65 6.20 -6.65
CA GLY A 187 -13.02 6.29 -6.14
C GLY A 187 -13.55 4.99 -5.51
N ASN A 188 -14.85 4.97 -5.22
CA ASN A 188 -15.50 3.94 -4.39
C ASN A 188 -15.60 2.55 -5.07
N GLY A 189 -15.30 2.44 -6.36
CA GLY A 189 -15.40 1.18 -7.12
C GLY A 189 -14.10 0.40 -7.23
N TYR A 190 -12.96 1.01 -6.88
CA TYR A 190 -11.63 0.48 -7.14
C TYR A 190 -10.77 0.53 -5.87
N ARG A 191 -9.83 -0.42 -5.72
CA ARG A 191 -8.95 -0.54 -4.54
C ARG A 191 -7.49 -0.21 -4.84
N ASN A 192 -7.24 0.63 -5.84
CA ASN A 192 -5.87 0.99 -6.20
C ASN A 192 -5.31 2.02 -5.20
N PRO A 193 -4.09 1.83 -4.69
CA PRO A 193 -3.43 2.85 -3.88
C PRO A 193 -3.19 4.11 -4.74
N PRO A 194 -3.73 5.30 -4.38
CA PRO A 194 -3.76 6.45 -5.29
C PRO A 194 -2.38 6.95 -5.69
N LYS A 195 -1.44 6.96 -4.73
CA LYS A 195 -0.05 7.31 -5.00
C LYS A 195 0.59 6.35 -6.00
N GLU A 196 0.37 5.05 -5.84
CA GLU A 196 0.96 4.04 -6.71
C GLU A 196 0.33 4.03 -8.10
N LEU A 197 -0.96 4.34 -8.19
CA LEU A 197 -1.66 4.52 -9.47
C LEU A 197 -1.15 5.75 -10.24
N ALA A 198 -0.91 6.86 -9.54
CA ALA A 198 -0.30 8.06 -10.13
C ALA A 198 1.13 7.78 -10.62
N GLU A 199 1.93 7.06 -9.84
CA GLU A 199 3.26 6.58 -10.25
C GLU A 199 3.18 5.67 -11.48
N LEU A 200 2.17 4.80 -11.55
CA LEU A 200 1.97 3.91 -12.69
C LEU A 200 1.61 4.68 -13.97
N TRP A 201 0.76 5.70 -13.87
CA TRP A 201 0.51 6.62 -14.99
C TRP A 201 1.79 7.32 -15.44
N ARG A 202 2.60 7.81 -14.49
CA ARG A 202 3.88 8.45 -14.77
C ARG A 202 4.85 7.50 -15.48
N GLU A 203 4.88 6.24 -15.06
CA GLU A 203 5.64 5.18 -15.73
C GLU A 203 5.23 5.02 -17.20
N VAL A 204 3.92 4.89 -17.45
CA VAL A 204 3.38 4.68 -18.80
C VAL A 204 3.71 5.86 -19.71
N PHE A 205 3.52 7.10 -19.26
CA PHE A 205 3.76 8.27 -20.11
C PHE A 205 5.23 8.57 -20.38
N LEU A 206 6.10 8.35 -19.38
CA LEU A 206 7.49 8.78 -19.48
C LEU A 206 8.42 7.70 -20.02
N TYR A 207 8.02 6.42 -19.99
CA TYR A 207 8.96 5.33 -20.17
C TYR A 207 8.43 4.10 -20.91
N ASP A 208 7.13 4.02 -21.20
CA ASP A 208 6.63 2.96 -22.08
C ASP A 208 7.23 3.14 -23.48
N PRO A 209 7.90 2.12 -24.06
CA PRO A 209 8.62 2.26 -25.33
C PRO A 209 7.74 2.68 -26.51
N GLU A 210 6.44 2.41 -26.46
CA GLU A 210 5.51 2.66 -27.56
C GLU A 210 4.75 3.97 -27.38
N LEU A 211 4.50 4.37 -26.13
CA LEU A 211 3.69 5.54 -25.78
C LEU A 211 4.51 6.77 -25.41
N ARG A 212 5.76 6.58 -24.98
CA ARG A 212 6.65 7.70 -24.61
C ARG A 212 6.81 8.65 -25.79
N GLY A 213 6.49 9.92 -25.55
CA GLY A 213 6.61 10.99 -26.55
C GLY A 213 5.46 11.07 -27.56
N GLN A 214 4.45 10.20 -27.46
CA GLN A 214 3.28 10.24 -28.36
C GLN A 214 2.25 11.32 -27.98
N PHE A 215 2.25 11.75 -26.71
CA PHE A 215 1.34 12.77 -26.20
C PHE A 215 2.09 14.07 -25.93
N LEU A 216 1.58 15.16 -26.50
CA LEU A 216 2.06 16.53 -26.29
C LEU A 216 1.47 17.14 -25.01
N ALA A 217 0.25 16.74 -24.63
CA ALA A 217 -0.37 17.17 -23.38
C ALA A 217 -1.25 16.07 -22.77
N VAL A 218 -1.17 15.96 -21.45
CA VAL A 218 -1.98 15.04 -20.63
C VAL A 218 -2.60 15.86 -19.51
N MET A 219 -3.91 15.78 -19.36
CA MET A 219 -4.65 16.40 -18.26
C MET A 219 -5.27 15.32 -17.38
N PHE A 220 -4.98 15.34 -16.09
CA PHE A 220 -5.74 14.58 -15.10
C PHE A 220 -6.85 15.47 -14.54
N ALA A 221 -8.11 15.13 -14.84
CA ALA A 221 -9.28 15.87 -14.41
C ALA A 221 -9.94 15.17 -13.22
N PHE A 222 -10.12 15.91 -12.13
CA PHE A 222 -10.82 15.47 -10.93
C PHE A 222 -12.06 16.34 -10.75
N GLU A 223 -13.25 15.73 -10.76
CA GLU A 223 -14.52 16.46 -10.58
C GLU A 223 -14.67 16.99 -9.14
N ASP A 224 -14.22 16.20 -8.16
CA ASP A 224 -14.14 16.58 -6.74
C ASP A 224 -12.67 16.58 -6.28
N ASP A 225 -12.13 17.77 -5.99
CA ASP A 225 -10.76 17.96 -5.52
C ASP A 225 -10.54 17.51 -4.07
N ARG A 226 -11.62 17.15 -3.35
CA ARG A 226 -11.60 16.61 -1.99
C ARG A 226 -11.75 15.09 -1.96
N GLN A 227 -12.04 14.46 -3.09
CA GLN A 227 -12.15 13.00 -3.16
C GLN A 227 -10.85 12.35 -2.66
N CYS A 228 -11.01 11.31 -1.84
CA CYS A 228 -9.89 10.53 -1.34
C CYS A 228 -10.21 9.05 -1.46
N THR A 229 -9.65 8.41 -2.47
CA THR A 229 -9.83 6.97 -2.71
C THR A 229 -9.36 6.14 -1.52
N ALA A 230 -8.28 6.54 -0.84
CA ALA A 230 -7.84 5.85 0.37
C ALA A 230 -8.94 5.85 1.46
N LYS A 231 -9.62 6.99 1.65
CA LYS A 231 -10.77 7.09 2.57
C LYS A 231 -11.94 6.22 2.09
N CYS A 232 -12.26 6.23 0.80
CA CYS A 232 -13.33 5.41 0.23
C CYS A 232 -13.07 3.91 0.43
N ILE A 233 -11.82 3.46 0.23
CA ILE A 233 -11.39 2.08 0.48
C ILE A 233 -11.60 1.70 1.96
N LEU A 234 -11.18 2.56 2.88
CA LEU A 234 -11.33 2.36 4.32
C LEU A 234 -12.81 2.29 4.73
N ASP A 235 -13.63 3.21 4.24
CA ASP A 235 -15.07 3.25 4.51
C ASP A 235 -15.77 1.96 4.02
N ASP A 236 -15.41 1.48 2.83
CA ASP A 236 -15.95 0.24 2.27
C ASP A 236 -15.52 -1.02 3.02
N ILE A 237 -14.27 -1.05 3.48
CA ILE A 237 -13.78 -2.12 4.37
C ILE A 237 -14.57 -2.09 5.68
N ALA A 238 -14.75 -0.92 6.29
CA ALA A 238 -15.47 -0.75 7.55
C ALA A 238 -16.97 -1.09 7.45
N LYS A 239 -17.61 -0.81 6.30
CA LYS A 239 -18.99 -1.25 6.03
C LYS A 239 -19.11 -2.76 5.89
N LYS A 240 -18.14 -3.40 5.23
CA LYS A 240 -18.13 -4.87 5.03
C LYS A 240 -17.86 -5.65 6.33
N THR A 241 -17.03 -5.13 7.23
CA THR A 241 -16.81 -5.76 8.55
C THR A 241 -18.02 -5.64 9.48
N LYS A 242 -18.81 -4.57 9.36
CA LYS A 242 -20.09 -4.42 10.08
C LYS A 242 -21.24 -5.25 9.48
N GLY A 243 -21.17 -5.61 8.19
CA GLY A 243 -22.20 -6.35 7.47
C GLY A 243 -22.20 -7.87 7.68
N SER A 244 -21.14 -8.45 8.28
CA SER A 244 -21.05 -9.90 8.52
C SER A 244 -21.69 -10.38 9.83
N SER A 245 -22.32 -9.50 10.62
CA SER A 245 -22.96 -9.84 11.89
C SER A 245 -24.46 -9.58 11.96
N SER A 246 -25.18 -9.40 10.84
CA SER A 246 -26.65 -9.22 10.89
C SER A 246 -27.40 -10.01 9.82
N SER A 247 -27.64 -11.29 10.12
CA SER A 247 -28.84 -11.98 9.63
C SER A 247 -29.80 -12.24 10.79
N SER A 248 -30.58 -11.23 11.16
CA SER A 248 -31.93 -11.44 11.70
C SER A 248 -32.81 -10.21 11.44
N SER A 249 -33.95 -10.52 10.84
CA SER A 249 -35.09 -9.71 10.43
C SER A 249 -35.43 -8.45 11.24
N SER A 250 -35.83 -7.38 10.55
CA SER A 250 -37.25 -6.99 10.45
C SER A 250 -37.48 -5.78 9.53
N LYS A 251 -38.61 -5.82 8.80
CA LYS A 251 -39.11 -4.78 7.91
C LYS A 251 -39.66 -3.61 8.73
N SER A 252 -39.26 -2.38 8.40
CA SER A 252 -40.12 -1.20 8.55
C SER A 252 -39.72 -0.13 7.54
N LYS A 253 -40.69 0.26 6.70
CA LYS A 253 -40.60 1.38 5.77
C LYS A 253 -40.81 2.69 6.53
N SER A 254 -39.96 3.68 6.31
CA SER A 254 -40.31 5.10 6.47
C SER A 254 -39.47 5.97 5.53
N LYS A 255 -40.16 6.82 4.76
CA LYS A 255 -39.62 7.90 3.94
C LYS A 255 -39.46 9.16 4.80
N SER A 256 -38.38 9.92 4.60
CA SER A 256 -38.27 11.41 4.59
C SER A 256 -36.81 11.78 4.96
N SER A 257 -36.06 12.38 4.05
CA SER A 257 -35.87 13.83 3.85
C SER A 257 -34.53 14.31 4.43
N SER A 258 -33.81 15.02 3.57
CA SER A 258 -32.53 15.68 3.79
C SER A 258 -32.53 16.67 4.96
N SER A 259 -31.52 16.55 5.82
CA SER A 259 -31.00 17.70 6.58
C SER A 259 -29.51 17.52 6.81
N SER A 260 -28.74 18.43 6.25
CA SER A 260 -27.33 18.66 6.51
C SER A 260 -27.10 19.04 7.97
N SER A 261 -26.32 18.25 8.69
CA SER A 261 -25.76 18.65 9.99
C SER A 261 -24.23 18.54 9.92
N SER A 262 -23.59 19.71 9.87
CA SER A 262 -22.16 19.91 10.02
C SER A 262 -21.72 19.51 11.42
N SER A 263 -21.02 18.38 11.53
CA SER A 263 -20.25 18.02 12.72
C SER A 263 -18.77 18.29 12.45
N SER A 264 -18.29 19.39 13.00
CA SER A 264 -16.88 19.77 13.08
C SER A 264 -16.13 18.83 14.01
N GLY A 265 -15.65 17.71 13.46
CA GLY A 265 -14.65 16.83 14.05
C GLY A 265 -13.38 16.90 13.22
N SER A 266 -12.25 17.16 13.87
CA SER A 266 -10.92 17.30 13.26
C SER A 266 -10.58 16.11 12.35
N SER A 267 -10.81 16.27 11.04
CA SER A 267 -10.57 15.22 10.06
C SER A 267 -9.08 15.10 9.78
N SER A 268 -8.50 13.94 10.07
CA SER A 268 -7.20 13.53 9.51
C SER A 268 -7.25 13.70 8.00
N SER A 269 -6.63 14.77 7.48
CA SER A 269 -6.70 15.11 6.06
C SER A 269 -5.86 14.13 5.26
N HIS A 270 -6.41 12.96 4.95
CA HIS A 270 -5.88 12.17 3.83
C HIS A 270 -5.72 13.12 2.63
N LYS A 271 -4.55 13.12 1.99
CA LYS A 271 -4.36 13.89 0.76
C LYS A 271 -5.43 13.44 -0.23
N SER A 272 -6.12 14.39 -0.83
CA SER A 272 -7.05 14.08 -1.91
C SER A 272 -6.31 13.47 -3.09
N ASP A 273 -7.01 12.70 -3.90
CA ASP A 273 -6.46 12.10 -5.11
C ASP A 273 -5.90 13.20 -6.02
N PHE A 274 -6.61 14.33 -6.13
CA PHE A 274 -6.15 15.54 -6.79
C PHE A 274 -4.77 16.01 -6.29
N LYS A 275 -4.60 16.12 -4.96
CA LYS A 275 -3.33 16.60 -4.38
C LYS A 275 -2.18 15.62 -4.62
N ILE A 276 -2.46 14.31 -4.62
CA ILE A 276 -1.48 13.27 -4.91
C ILE A 276 -0.98 13.36 -6.35
N PHE A 277 -1.91 13.46 -7.32
CA PHE A 277 -1.55 13.61 -8.73
C PHE A 277 -0.84 14.95 -8.99
N SER A 278 -1.30 16.03 -8.35
CA SER A 278 -0.64 17.34 -8.44
C SER A 278 0.82 17.28 -7.98
N ASP A 279 1.11 16.54 -6.90
CA ASP A 279 2.47 16.38 -6.38
C ASP A 279 3.35 15.53 -7.32
N ILE A 280 2.82 14.43 -7.86
CA ILE A 280 3.58 13.48 -8.71
C ILE A 280 3.86 14.02 -10.11
N PHE A 281 2.94 14.81 -10.65
CA PHE A 281 3.03 15.41 -11.99
C PHE A 281 3.45 16.89 -11.95
N ALA A 282 3.89 17.40 -10.79
CA ALA A 282 4.45 18.73 -10.69
C ALA A 282 5.63 18.90 -11.68
N PRO A 283 5.75 20.03 -12.41
CA PRO A 283 6.80 20.20 -13.42
C PRO A 283 8.22 19.92 -12.91
N ASN A 284 8.54 20.40 -11.70
CA ASN A 284 9.84 20.19 -11.07
C ASN A 284 10.11 18.71 -10.76
N GLU A 285 9.06 17.98 -10.38
CA GLU A 285 9.14 16.55 -10.10
C GLU A 285 9.35 15.74 -11.38
N ILE A 286 8.66 16.10 -12.47
CA ILE A 286 8.87 15.47 -13.79
C ILE A 286 10.29 15.72 -14.30
N VAL A 287 10.81 16.94 -14.14
CA VAL A 287 12.21 17.27 -14.51
C VAL A 287 13.18 16.42 -13.69
N ARG A 288 12.99 16.35 -12.37
CA ARG A 288 13.82 15.53 -11.47
C ARG A 288 13.81 14.04 -11.86
N VAL A 289 12.66 13.50 -12.22
CA VAL A 289 12.49 12.09 -12.60
C VAL A 289 13.11 11.80 -13.97
N ARG A 290 13.01 12.73 -14.93
CA ARG A 290 13.61 12.59 -16.26
C ARG A 290 15.13 12.79 -16.28
N SER A 291 15.68 13.54 -15.33
CA SER A 291 17.12 13.79 -15.24
C SER A 291 17.88 12.64 -14.58
N GLN A 292 17.19 11.74 -13.89
CA GLN A 292 17.78 10.52 -13.37
C GLN A 292 17.97 9.49 -14.50
N PRO A 293 19.09 8.74 -14.52
CA PRO A 293 19.26 7.63 -15.45
C PRO A 293 18.09 6.67 -15.32
N ASP A 294 17.44 6.29 -16.43
CA ASP A 294 16.32 5.35 -16.35
C ASP A 294 16.85 3.98 -15.90
N PRO A 295 16.50 3.50 -14.69
CA PRO A 295 17.01 2.24 -14.17
C PRO A 295 16.60 1.05 -15.04
N ARG A 296 15.60 1.18 -15.93
CA ARG A 296 15.20 0.13 -16.88
C ARG A 296 16.08 0.04 -18.12
N TYR A 297 16.69 1.14 -18.56
CA TYR A 297 17.62 1.14 -19.70
C TYR A 297 19.09 1.02 -19.27
N ALA A 298 19.40 1.30 -18.00
CA ALA A 298 20.73 1.07 -17.45
C ALA A 298 21.20 -0.40 -17.58
N PHE A 299 20.27 -1.36 -17.57
CA PHE A 299 20.60 -2.78 -17.77
C PHE A 299 20.73 -3.21 -19.23
N SER A 300 20.05 -2.56 -20.19
CA SER A 300 20.20 -2.93 -21.62
C SER A 300 21.55 -2.49 -22.17
N ALA A 301 22.06 -1.34 -21.74
CA ALA A 301 23.38 -0.83 -22.14
C ALA A 301 24.55 -1.69 -21.61
N ILE A 302 24.34 -2.53 -20.59
CA ILE A 302 25.34 -3.45 -20.05
C ILE A 302 25.36 -4.78 -20.81
N MET A 303 24.26 -5.18 -21.45
CA MET A 303 24.12 -6.46 -22.15
C MET A 303 24.51 -6.40 -23.64
N ASP A 304 24.48 -5.22 -24.26
CA ASP A 304 24.86 -5.03 -25.67
C ASP A 304 26.34 -4.63 -25.86
N GLY A 305 27.11 -4.65 -24.77
CA GLY A 305 28.54 -4.27 -24.73
C GLY A 305 29.48 -5.45 -24.48
N SER A 306 29.25 -6.61 -25.11
CA SER A 306 30.14 -7.78 -25.07
C SER A 306 30.26 -8.43 -26.44
#